data_AF-A0A4V1B853-F1
#
_entry.id   AF-A0A4V1B853-F1
#
_cell.length_a   1.000
_cell.length_b   1.000
_cell.length_c   1.000
_cell.angle_alpha   90.00
_cell.angle_beta   90.00
_cell.angle_gamma   90.00
#
_symmetry.space_group_name_H-M   'P 1'
#
loop_
_entity.id
_entity.type
_entity.pdbx_description
1 polymer ?
#
loop_
_entity_poly.entity_id
_entity_poly.type
_entity_poly.pdbx_seq_one_letter_code
_entity_poly.pdbx_strand_id
1 'polypeptide(L)'
;MDVATEVHKSRWTGERIARLGFLLGLGWDAKRVAEDPIIASTPNNVHRQAQRFGLAFRAAAAAFSLRLPPDASRHFDAAAAKRSLTREAIIRLLLLEVAADPHLIDNILDDGA
;
A
#
# COMPACT_ATOMS: atom_id res chain seq x y z
N MET A 1 -19.33 -26.07 -20.02
CA MET A 1 -18.28 -25.16 -19.49
C MET A 1 -18.48 -25.10 -17.99
N ASP A 2 -17.80 -25.98 -17.25
CA ASP A 2 -17.85 -25.97 -15.79
C ASP A 2 -16.92 -24.88 -15.26
N VAL A 3 -17.52 -23.79 -14.80
CA VAL A 3 -16.82 -22.75 -14.05
C VAL A 3 -16.52 -23.35 -12.68
N ALA A 4 -15.27 -23.75 -12.45
CA ALA A 4 -14.80 -24.31 -11.20
C ALA A 4 -14.94 -23.30 -10.04
N THR A 5 -16.10 -23.29 -9.38
CA THR A 5 -16.40 -22.54 -8.16
C THR A 5 -16.09 -23.37 -6.90
N GLU A 6 -15.06 -24.20 -6.93
CA GLU A 6 -14.60 -24.89 -5.72
C GLU A 6 -13.60 -24.02 -4.96
N VAL A 7 -14.09 -23.38 -3.90
CA VAL A 7 -13.24 -22.70 -2.91
C VAL A 7 -12.40 -23.77 -2.21
N HIS A 8 -11.11 -23.86 -2.54
CA HIS A 8 -10.17 -24.83 -1.97
C HIS A 8 -9.74 -24.39 -0.55
N LYS A 9 -10.64 -24.55 0.42
CA LYS A 9 -10.51 -23.99 1.78
C LYS A 9 -9.36 -24.61 2.61
N SER A 10 -8.97 -25.86 2.34
CA SER A 10 -8.24 -26.69 3.33
C SER A 10 -6.74 -26.84 3.14
N ARG A 11 -6.20 -26.81 1.90
CA ARG A 11 -4.78 -27.14 1.65
C ARG A 11 -3.99 -25.99 1.01
N TRP A 12 -3.18 -25.32 1.81
CA TRP A 12 -2.20 -24.33 1.35
C TRP A 12 -0.92 -25.04 0.92
N THR A 13 -0.79 -25.27 -0.39
CA THR A 13 0.42 -25.83 -1.01
C THR A 13 1.54 -24.79 -1.03
N GLY A 14 2.78 -25.22 -1.26
CA GLY A 14 3.92 -24.31 -1.45
C GLY A 14 3.67 -23.30 -2.58
N GLU A 15 3.03 -23.74 -3.66
CA GLU A 15 2.63 -22.89 -4.78
C GLU A 15 1.64 -21.79 -4.35
N ARG A 16 0.59 -22.12 -3.57
CA ARG A 16 -0.36 -21.13 -3.05
C ARG A 16 0.31 -20.12 -2.12
N ILE A 17 1.28 -20.57 -1.32
CA ILE A 17 2.03 -19.70 -0.40
C ILE A 17 2.95 -18.75 -1.19
N ALA A 18 3.67 -19.27 -2.20
CA ALA A 18 4.51 -18.45 -3.07
C ALA A 18 3.67 -17.42 -3.85
N ARG A 19 2.52 -17.85 -4.37
CA ARG A 19 1.56 -16.97 -5.05
C ARG A 19 1.04 -15.89 -4.10
N LEU A 20 0.67 -16.25 -2.87
CA LEU A 20 0.26 -15.28 -1.84
C LEU A 20 1.35 -14.23 -1.61
N GLY A 21 2.59 -14.65 -1.33
CA GLY A 21 3.70 -13.72 -1.12
C GLY A 21 3.93 -12.76 -2.29
N PHE A 22 3.88 -13.28 -3.52
CA PHE A 22 3.97 -12.46 -4.74
C PHE A 22 2.85 -11.43 -4.84
N LEU A 23 1.59 -11.83 -4.66
CA LEU A 23 0.44 -10.93 -4.77
C LEU A 23 0.44 -9.87 -3.66
N LEU A 24 0.87 -10.21 -2.44
CA LEU A 24 1.07 -9.24 -1.37
C LEU A 24 2.19 -8.26 -1.71
N GLY A 25 3.27 -8.73 -2.32
CA GLY A 25 4.36 -7.88 -2.82
C GLY A 25 3.92 -6.88 -3.89
N LEU A 26 2.92 -7.25 -4.70
CA LEU A 26 2.25 -6.36 -5.65
C LEU A 26 1.25 -5.39 -5.00
N GLY A 27 1.05 -5.46 -3.67
CA GLY A 27 0.14 -4.60 -2.94
C GLY A 27 -1.33 -4.97 -3.08
N TRP A 28 -1.66 -6.21 -3.44
CA TRP A 28 -3.06 -6.64 -3.53
C TRP A 28 -3.66 -6.78 -2.12
N ASP A 29 -4.91 -6.33 -1.98
CA ASP A 29 -5.69 -6.55 -0.77
C ASP A 29 -6.19 -8.01 -0.67
N ALA A 30 -6.63 -8.40 0.52
CA ALA A 30 -7.05 -9.77 0.80
C ALA A 30 -8.30 -10.20 0.02
N LYS A 31 -9.16 -9.26 -0.40
CA LYS A 31 -10.34 -9.59 -1.20
C LYS A 31 -9.93 -9.98 -2.61
N ARG A 32 -9.09 -9.17 -3.24
CA ARG A 32 -8.54 -9.44 -4.56
C ARG A 32 -7.67 -10.69 -4.59
N VAL A 33 -6.87 -10.93 -3.55
CA VAL A 33 -6.10 -12.18 -3.40
C VAL A 33 -7.00 -13.40 -3.28
N ALA A 34 -8.13 -13.30 -2.57
CA ALA A 34 -9.04 -14.43 -2.39
C ALA A 34 -9.70 -14.89 -3.70
N GLU A 35 -9.87 -13.98 -4.65
CA GLU A 35 -10.44 -14.21 -5.98
C GLU A 35 -9.42 -14.74 -7.01
N ASP A 36 -8.11 -14.73 -6.70
CA ASP A 36 -7.08 -15.26 -7.60
C ASP A 36 -7.32 -16.77 -7.86
N PRO A 37 -7.33 -17.25 -9.12
CA PRO A 37 -7.68 -18.65 -9.42
C PRO A 37 -6.80 -19.71 -8.75
N ILE A 38 -5.54 -19.38 -8.46
CA ILE A 38 -4.61 -20.29 -7.77
C ILE A 38 -4.89 -20.27 -6.26
N ILE A 39 -5.31 -19.12 -5.72
CA ILE A 39 -5.65 -18.97 -4.30
C ILE A 39 -7.07 -19.48 -4.00
N ALA A 40 -8.09 -19.12 -4.78
CA ALA A 40 -9.49 -19.54 -4.69
C ALA A 40 -9.96 -19.79 -3.24
N SER A 41 -10.01 -18.72 -2.45
CA SER A 41 -10.20 -18.79 -0.99
C SER A 41 -11.18 -17.73 -0.50
N THR A 42 -11.35 -17.59 0.82
CA THR A 42 -12.05 -16.45 1.41
C THR A 42 -11.05 -15.42 1.95
N PRO A 43 -11.40 -14.12 2.01
CA PRO A 43 -10.51 -13.08 2.54
C PRO A 43 -10.04 -13.39 3.97
N ASN A 44 -10.94 -13.90 4.81
CA ASN A 44 -10.61 -14.30 6.19
C ASN A 44 -9.57 -15.43 6.25
N ASN A 45 -9.67 -16.42 5.36
CA ASN A 45 -8.70 -17.51 5.31
C ASN A 45 -7.35 -17.01 4.76
N VAL A 46 -7.38 -16.13 3.77
CA VAL A 46 -6.18 -15.47 3.23
C VAL A 46 -5.44 -14.69 4.33
N HIS A 47 -6.14 -13.89 5.14
CA HIS A 47 -5.54 -13.20 6.29
C HIS A 47 -4.89 -14.15 7.29
N ARG A 48 -5.61 -15.21 7.68
CA ARG A 48 -5.10 -16.21 8.63
C ARG A 48 -3.82 -16.86 8.12
N GLN A 49 -3.74 -17.12 6.83
CA GLN A 49 -2.62 -17.84 6.24
C GLN A 49 -1.43 -16.90 6.02
N ALA A 50 -1.67 -15.66 5.58
CA ALA A 50 -0.65 -14.62 5.55
C ALA A 50 0.01 -14.47 6.94
N GLN A 51 -0.78 -14.34 8.00
CA GLN A 51 -0.26 -14.26 9.38
C GLN A 51 0.57 -15.49 9.77
N ARG A 52 0.10 -16.71 9.43
CA ARG A 52 0.83 -17.96 9.71
C ARG A 52 2.22 -18.00 9.06
N PHE A 53 2.38 -17.37 7.90
CA PHE A 53 3.66 -17.30 7.17
C PHE A 53 4.42 -15.99 7.42
N GLY A 54 4.03 -15.18 8.41
CA GLY A 54 4.69 -13.91 8.72
C GLY A 54 4.50 -12.82 7.66
N LEU A 55 3.53 -12.98 6.76
CA LEU A 55 3.17 -12.02 5.74
C LEU A 55 2.11 -11.05 6.28
N ALA A 56 2.32 -9.77 6.07
CA ALA A 56 1.35 -8.73 6.41
C ALA A 56 0.78 -8.11 5.15
N PHE A 57 -0.55 -7.98 5.09
CA PHE A 57 -1.20 -7.06 4.18
C PHE A 57 -0.82 -5.65 4.62
N ARG A 58 0.27 -5.14 4.07
CA ARG A 58 0.57 -3.73 4.17
C ARG A 58 -0.53 -3.04 3.37
N ALA A 59 -1.31 -2.17 4.03
CA ALA A 59 -2.15 -1.24 3.29
C ALA A 59 -1.26 -0.63 2.21
N ALA A 60 -1.73 -0.56 0.95
CA ALA A 60 -0.98 0.05 -0.14
C ALA A 60 -0.46 1.46 0.19
N ALA A 61 -1.00 2.11 1.23
CA ALA A 61 -0.44 3.28 1.90
C ALA A 61 1.05 3.14 2.29
N ALA A 62 1.53 1.98 2.72
CA ALA A 62 2.95 1.77 3.03
C ALA A 62 3.83 1.58 1.78
N ALA A 63 3.23 1.17 0.65
CA ALA A 63 3.92 1.18 -0.65
C ALA A 63 4.09 2.61 -1.22
N PHE A 64 3.31 3.57 -0.71
CA PHE A 64 3.47 5.01 -0.93
C PHE A 64 4.26 5.71 0.19
N SER A 65 5.09 4.99 0.95
CA SER A 65 6.00 5.64 1.90
C SER A 65 7.10 6.37 1.15
N LEU A 66 6.85 7.66 0.89
CA LEU A 66 7.79 8.58 0.28
C LEU A 66 9.01 8.68 1.22
N ARG A 67 10.13 8.06 0.84
CA ARG A 67 11.35 8.05 1.65
C ARG A 67 12.04 9.39 1.53
N LEU A 68 11.85 10.24 2.52
CA LEU A 68 12.52 11.52 2.64
C LEU A 68 13.85 11.38 3.41
N PRO A 69 14.87 12.20 3.11
CA PRO A 69 16.04 12.36 3.97
C PRO A 69 15.63 12.70 5.42
N PRO A 70 16.48 12.40 6.43
CA PRO A 70 16.13 12.63 7.83
C PRO A 70 15.75 14.09 8.14
N ASP A 71 16.46 15.06 7.54
CA ASP A 71 16.20 16.48 7.80
C ASP A 71 14.86 16.93 7.20
N ALA A 72 14.59 16.54 5.94
CA ALA A 72 13.28 16.78 5.33
C ALA A 72 12.15 16.12 6.13
N SER A 73 12.34 14.88 6.58
CA SER A 73 11.35 14.17 7.41
C SER A 73 10.99 14.97 8.67
N ARG A 74 11.99 15.51 9.37
CA ARG A 74 11.77 16.32 10.59
C ARG A 74 10.94 17.58 10.31
N HIS A 75 11.18 18.26 9.19
CA HIS A 75 10.40 19.44 8.82
C HIS A 75 8.93 19.11 8.57
N PHE A 76 8.64 18.02 7.85
CA PHE A 76 7.27 17.59 7.61
C PHE A 76 6.59 17.06 8.88
N ASP A 77 7.30 16.31 9.73
CA ASP A 77 6.76 15.82 11.00
C ASP A 77 6.37 17.00 11.92
N ALA A 78 7.20 18.04 12.01
CA ALA A 78 6.90 19.26 12.77
C ALA A 78 5.70 20.03 12.19
N ALA A 79 5.60 20.13 10.86
CA ALA A 79 4.48 20.80 10.20
C ALA A 79 3.15 20.06 10.37
N ALA A 80 3.20 18.72 10.37
CA ALA A 80 2.06 17.83 10.59
C ALA A 80 1.57 17.91 12.04
N ALA A 81 2.50 17.89 13.01
CA ALA A 81 2.19 17.98 14.44
C ALA A 81 1.42 19.26 14.79
N LYS A 82 1.79 20.41 14.22
CA LYS A 82 1.09 21.70 14.40
C LYS A 82 -0.37 21.68 13.94
N ARG A 83 -0.74 20.72 13.08
CA ARG A 83 -2.06 20.63 12.43
C ARG A 83 -2.82 19.38 12.82
N SER A 84 -2.31 18.59 13.77
CA SER A 84 -2.88 17.30 14.17
C SER A 84 -3.06 16.34 12.98
N LEU A 85 -2.14 16.38 12.03
CA LEU A 85 -2.13 15.52 10.84
C LEU A 85 -0.97 14.53 10.89
N THR A 86 -1.05 13.48 10.05
CA THR A 86 0.12 12.62 9.77
C THR A 86 1.05 13.28 8.77
N ARG A 87 2.31 12.82 8.72
CA ARG A 87 3.27 13.28 7.72
C ARG A 87 2.76 13.09 6.29
N GLU A 88 2.15 11.94 6.01
CA GLU A 88 1.61 11.63 4.70
C GLU A 88 0.43 12.54 4.36
N ALA A 89 -0.42 12.88 5.34
CA ALA A 89 -1.53 13.81 5.14
C ALA A 89 -1.04 15.23 4.85
N ILE A 90 0.01 15.72 5.52
CA ILE A 90 0.55 17.05 5.24
C ILE A 90 1.24 17.12 3.87
N ILE A 91 1.99 16.08 3.48
CA ILE A 91 2.61 16.01 2.15
C ILE A 91 1.54 16.02 1.06
N ARG A 92 0.47 15.23 1.24
CA ARG A 92 -0.66 15.23 0.30
C ARG A 92 -1.33 16.60 0.21
N LEU A 93 -1.56 17.27 1.33
CA LEU A 93 -2.16 18.61 1.34
C LEU A 93 -1.27 19.60 0.59
N LEU A 94 0.05 19.57 0.83
CA LEU A 94 1.00 20.43 0.13
C LEU A 94 0.95 20.19 -1.38
N LEU A 95 0.97 18.94 -1.85
CA LEU A 95 0.90 18.63 -3.28
C LEU A 95 -0.37 19.17 -3.93
N LEU A 96 -1.51 19.13 -3.23
CA LEU A 96 -2.77 19.70 -3.72
C LEU A 96 -2.74 21.22 -3.77
N GLU A 97 -2.15 21.85 -2.76
CA GLU A 97 -2.02 23.31 -2.69
C GLU A 97 -1.11 23.85 -3.79
N VAL A 98 0.07 23.22 -3.97
CA VAL A 98 1.02 23.62 -5.01
C VAL A 98 0.42 23.40 -6.40
N ALA A 99 -0.33 22.32 -6.61
CA ALA A 99 -1.01 22.05 -7.88
C ALA A 99 -2.22 22.97 -8.15
N ALA A 100 -2.68 23.75 -7.17
CA ALA A 100 -3.79 24.68 -7.36
C ALA A 100 -3.39 25.91 -8.20
N ASP A 101 -2.10 26.24 -8.24
CA ASP A 101 -1.52 27.28 -9.09
C ASP A 101 -0.63 26.63 -10.17
N PRO A 102 -0.97 26.75 -11.47
CA PRO A 102 -0.22 26.13 -12.56
C PRO A 102 1.26 26.50 -12.65
N HIS A 103 1.67 27.65 -12.12
CA HIS A 103 3.06 28.13 -12.21
C HIS A 103 3.85 27.91 -10.92
N LEU A 104 3.18 27.56 -9.83
CA LEU A 104 3.82 27.48 -8.51
C LEU A 104 4.80 26.31 -8.39
N ILE A 105 4.55 25.20 -9.10
CA ILE A 105 5.50 24.08 -9.17
C ILE A 105 6.82 24.56 -9.78
N ASP A 106 6.76 25.17 -10.96
CA ASP A 106 7.94 25.61 -11.70
C ASP A 106 8.69 26.69 -10.89
N ASN A 107 7.98 27.65 -10.31
CA ASN A 107 8.59 28.68 -9.46
C ASN A 107 9.33 28.09 -8.24
N ILE A 108 8.78 27.09 -7.56
CA ILE A 108 9.43 26.44 -6.40
C ILE A 108 10.67 25.64 -6.84
N LEU A 109 10.62 25.00 -8.01
CA LEU A 109 11.72 24.19 -8.52
C LEU A 109 12.86 25.05 -9.07
N ASP A 110 12.53 26.15 -9.74
CA ASP A 110 13.50 27.06 -10.36
C ASP A 110 14.20 27.96 -9.32
N ASP A 111 13.54 28.34 -8.23
CA ASP A 111 14.16 29.11 -7.12
C ASP A 111 15.24 28.31 -6.35
N GLY A 112 15.25 26.99 -6.47
CA GLY A 112 16.16 26.09 -5.76
C GLY A 112 17.39 25.62 -6.56
N ALA A 113 17.50 25.99 -7.84
CA ALA A 113 18.56 25.59 -8.76
C ALA A 113 19.66 26.67 -8.87
#